data_AF-A0A371CUW6-F1
#
_entry.id   AF-A0A371CUW6-F1
#
_cell.length_a   1.000
_cell.length_b   1.000
_cell.length_c   1.000
_cell.angle_alpha   90.00
_cell.angle_beta   90.00
_cell.angle_gamma   90.00
#
_symmetry.space_group_name_H-M   'P 1'
#
loop_
_entity.id
_entity.type
_entity.pdbx_description
1 polymer ?
#
loop_
_entity_poly.entity_id
_entity_poly.type
_entity_poly.pdbx_seq_one_letter_code
_entity_poly.pdbx_strand_id
1 'polypeptide(L)'
;MISTVSGDLAQHGYSAVVAERDRLRYFLELVVSAGAHKPVLEAAYRQVTEGEDPEAALVNAIQNATAQRDSAWCRLLEPVIGVRTQDEYLAQLRCTLDARRHTVAWRKRAKFWKGAAKDEGRHVDTVTPSVSALSDVAVFLSQDRQDTV
;
A
#
# COMPACT_ATOMS: atom_id res chain seq x y z
N MET A 1 -15.92 -4.01 -25.98
CA MET A 1 -16.01 -3.06 -24.85
C MET A 1 -14.72 -3.07 -24.01
N ILE A 2 -13.55 -2.79 -24.60
CA ILE A 2 -12.26 -2.77 -23.88
C ILE A 2 -11.57 -1.38 -24.00
N SER A 3 -12.08 -0.49 -24.86
CA SER A 3 -11.47 0.82 -25.14
C SER A 3 -11.69 1.87 -24.04
N THR A 4 -12.66 1.67 -23.14
CA THR A 4 -13.03 2.67 -22.11
C THR A 4 -12.18 2.58 -20.84
N VAL A 5 -11.78 1.37 -20.44
CA VAL A 5 -11.04 1.14 -19.17
C VAL A 5 -9.62 1.71 -19.23
N SER A 6 -9.00 1.69 -20.41
CA SER A 6 -7.64 2.22 -20.60
C SER A 6 -7.60 3.75 -20.62
N GLY A 7 -8.69 4.41 -21.03
CA GLY A 7 -8.84 5.86 -20.98
C GLY A 7 -9.04 6.35 -19.55
N ASP A 8 -9.90 5.68 -18.79
CA ASP A 8 -10.13 6.01 -17.38
C ASP A 8 -8.86 5.88 -16.54
N LEU A 9 -8.09 4.79 -16.65
CA LEU A 9 -6.85 4.63 -15.86
C LEU A 9 -5.80 5.72 -16.16
N ALA A 10 -5.68 6.14 -17.42
CA ALA A 10 -4.78 7.21 -17.81
C ALA A 10 -5.25 8.58 -17.30
N GLN A 11 -6.56 8.83 -17.31
CA GLN A 11 -7.17 10.07 -16.84
C GLN A 11 -7.13 10.19 -15.31
N HIS A 12 -7.33 9.08 -14.58
CA HIS A 12 -7.15 9.01 -13.14
C HIS A 12 -5.68 9.18 -12.72
N GLY A 13 -4.74 8.61 -13.49
CA GLY A 13 -3.31 8.83 -13.28
C GLY A 13 -2.92 10.29 -13.48
N TYR A 14 -3.42 10.93 -14.54
CA TYR A 14 -3.16 12.35 -14.82
C TYR A 14 -3.75 13.27 -13.75
N SER A 15 -4.98 13.03 -13.30
CA SER A 15 -5.58 13.81 -12.21
C SER A 15 -4.84 13.63 -10.89
N ALA A 16 -4.31 12.43 -10.61
CA ALA A 16 -3.51 12.17 -9.42
C ALA A 16 -2.18 12.94 -9.45
N VAL A 17 -1.50 12.98 -10.60
CA VAL A 17 -0.25 13.74 -10.78
C VAL A 17 -0.49 15.24 -10.62
N VAL A 18 -1.59 15.77 -11.16
CA VAL A 18 -1.96 17.19 -11.01
C VAL A 18 -2.28 17.52 -9.54
N ALA A 19 -3.06 16.68 -8.87
CA ALA A 19 -3.36 16.86 -7.45
C ALA A 19 -2.10 16.85 -6.58
N GLU A 20 -1.16 15.94 -6.88
CA GLU A 20 0.12 15.87 -6.15
C GLU A 20 0.99 17.10 -6.41
N ARG A 21 1.06 17.58 -7.66
CA ARG A 21 1.77 18.83 -7.99
C ARG A 21 1.20 20.02 -7.20
N ASP A 22 -0.12 20.13 -7.12
CA ASP A 22 -0.78 21.24 -6.44
C ASP A 22 -0.60 21.14 -4.91
N ARG A 23 -0.63 19.92 -4.36
CA ARG A 23 -0.24 19.64 -2.96
C ARG A 23 1.20 20.08 -2.67
N LEU A 24 2.16 19.69 -3.53
CA LEU A 24 3.57 20.05 -3.37
C LEU A 24 3.80 21.56 -3.48
N ARG A 25 3.07 22.23 -4.38
CA ARG A 25 3.10 23.69 -4.50
C ARG A 25 2.63 24.37 -3.21
N TYR A 26 1.47 23.95 -2.69
CA TYR A 26 0.94 24.50 -1.44
C TYR A 26 1.89 24.28 -0.26
N PHE A 27 2.52 23.10 -0.19
CA PHE A 27 3.56 22.82 0.81
C PHE A 27 4.73 23.81 0.72
N LEU A 28 5.27 24.05 -0.48
CA LEU A 28 6.34 25.01 -0.68
C LEU A 28 5.93 26.44 -0.29
N GLU A 29 4.72 26.85 -0.67
CA GLU A 29 4.16 28.15 -0.27
C GLU A 29 4.11 28.29 1.25
N LEU A 30 3.69 27.24 1.97
CA LEU A 30 3.62 27.19 3.43
C LEU A 30 5.02 27.25 4.08
N VAL A 31 6.00 26.53 3.54
CA VAL A 31 7.40 26.55 4.00
C VAL A 31 8.01 27.95 3.81
N VAL A 32 7.67 28.63 2.72
CA VAL A 32 8.12 29.99 2.44
C VAL A 32 7.43 30.99 3.36
N SER A 33 6.10 30.94 3.49
CA SER A 33 5.32 31.88 4.30
C SER A 33 5.66 31.78 5.80
N ALA A 34 5.97 30.58 6.28
CA ALA A 34 6.41 30.36 7.66
C ALA A 34 7.87 30.75 7.92
N GLY A 35 8.63 31.15 6.88
CA GLY A 35 10.05 31.46 6.98
C GLY A 35 10.95 30.25 7.27
N ALA A 36 10.40 29.03 7.19
CA ALA A 36 11.08 27.79 7.56
C ALA A 36 12.24 27.42 6.62
N HIS A 37 12.21 27.87 5.37
CA HIS A 37 13.26 27.62 4.38
C HIS A 37 14.63 28.21 4.75
N LYS A 38 14.66 29.38 5.40
CA LYS A 38 15.89 30.13 5.66
C LYS A 38 16.95 29.32 6.44
N PRO A 39 16.66 28.76 7.63
CA PRO A 39 17.67 28.04 8.40
C PRO A 39 18.20 26.78 7.69
N VAL A 40 17.36 26.11 6.88
CA VAL A 40 17.76 24.93 6.12
C VAL A 40 18.71 25.32 4.98
N LEU A 41 18.37 26.36 4.22
CA LEU A 41 19.21 26.81 3.11
C LEU A 41 20.54 27.39 3.60
N GLU A 42 20.54 28.13 4.72
CA GLU A 42 21.78 28.63 5.33
C GLU A 42 22.69 27.49 5.82
N ALA A 43 22.11 26.46 6.43
CA ALA A 43 22.87 25.28 6.87
C ALA A 43 23.43 24.47 5.70
N ALA A 44 22.62 24.25 4.66
CA ALA A 44 23.06 23.55 3.45
C ALA A 44 24.16 24.33 2.72
N TYR A 45 24.00 25.65 2.57
CA TYR A 45 25.00 26.51 1.95
C TYR A 45 26.34 26.43 2.68
N ARG A 46 26.33 26.42 4.02
CA ARG A 46 27.55 26.28 4.84
C ARG A 46 28.28 24.96 4.56
N GLN A 47 27.54 23.84 4.55
CA GLN A 47 28.13 22.52 4.25
C GLN A 47 28.72 22.47 2.83
N VAL A 48 28.04 23.07 1.85
CA VAL A 48 28.58 23.16 0.48
C VAL A 48 29.86 24.00 0.43
N THR A 49 29.93 25.11 1.18
CA THR A 49 31.18 25.89 1.26
C THR A 49 32.32 25.15 1.98
N GLU A 50 32.00 24.15 2.79
CA GLU A 50 32.95 23.25 3.45
C GLU A 50 33.39 22.08 2.53
N GLY A 51 32.78 21.95 1.34
CA GLY A 51 33.15 20.96 0.33
C GLY A 51 32.23 19.75 0.25
N GLU A 52 31.10 19.75 0.98
CA GLU A 52 30.10 18.68 0.88
C GLU A 52 29.35 18.72 -0.46
N ASP A 53 28.86 17.55 -0.87
CA ASP A 53 27.98 17.45 -2.04
C ASP A 53 26.69 18.27 -1.84
N PRO A 54 26.27 19.10 -2.81
CA PRO A 54 25.11 19.97 -2.65
C PRO A 54 23.78 19.25 -2.36
N GLU A 55 23.54 18.09 -2.97
CA GLU A 55 22.32 17.33 -2.74
C GLU A 55 22.35 16.70 -1.34
N ALA A 56 23.48 16.09 -0.97
CA ALA A 56 23.69 15.54 0.36
C ALA A 56 23.56 16.61 1.44
N ALA A 57 24.16 17.79 1.25
CA ALA A 57 24.11 18.91 2.17
C ALA A 57 22.67 19.41 2.41
N LEU A 58 21.87 19.51 1.34
CA LEU A 58 20.46 19.91 1.44
C LEU A 58 19.64 18.87 2.19
N VAL A 59 19.79 17.59 1.86
CA VAL A 59 19.08 16.50 2.53
C VAL A 59 19.45 16.45 4.01
N ASN A 60 20.74 16.56 4.35
CA ASN A 60 21.21 16.58 5.72
C ASN A 60 20.66 17.79 6.50
N ALA A 61 20.61 18.97 5.88
CA ALA A 61 20.04 20.16 6.50
C ALA A 61 18.54 20.00 6.80
N ILE A 62 17.77 19.40 5.89
CA ILE A 62 16.34 19.09 6.10
C ILE A 62 16.19 18.06 7.23
N GLN A 63 16.96 16.98 7.20
CA GLN A 63 16.93 15.94 8.24
C GLN A 63 17.24 16.52 9.63
N ASN A 64 18.28 17.33 9.74
CA ASN A 64 18.65 18.02 10.98
C ASN A 64 17.55 18.96 11.46
N ALA A 65 16.90 19.70 10.55
CA ALA A 65 15.78 20.55 10.90
C ALA A 65 14.59 19.72 11.40
N THR A 66 14.26 18.59 10.78
CA THR A 66 13.17 17.70 11.24
C THR A 66 13.45 17.05 12.59
N ALA A 67 14.72 16.80 12.93
CA ALA A 67 15.12 16.24 14.21
C ALA A 67 14.91 17.23 15.38
N GLN A 68 14.88 18.53 15.10
CA GLN A 68 14.64 19.56 16.11
C GLN A 68 13.14 19.72 16.38
N ARG A 69 12.70 19.40 17.60
CA ARG A 69 11.29 19.47 18.01
C ARG A 69 10.66 20.86 17.87
N ASP A 70 11.46 21.91 17.99
CA ASP A 70 11.00 23.29 17.93
C ASP A 70 11.01 23.87 16.51
N SER A 71 11.50 23.11 15.51
CA SER A 71 11.55 23.60 14.14
C SER A 71 10.15 23.57 13.50
N ALA A 72 9.90 24.54 12.62
CA ALA A 72 8.73 24.51 11.76
C ALA A 72 8.69 23.24 10.89
N TRP A 73 9.85 22.68 10.53
CA TRP A 73 9.96 21.46 9.73
C TRP A 73 9.41 20.22 10.44
N CYS A 74 9.57 20.11 11.76
CA CYS A 74 8.98 19.03 12.56
C CYS A 74 7.44 19.11 12.63
N ARG A 75 6.86 20.29 12.45
CA ARG A 75 5.40 20.49 12.37
C ARG A 75 4.85 20.36 10.95
N LEU A 76 5.63 20.76 9.95
CA LEU A 76 5.26 20.80 8.53
C LEU A 76 5.37 19.43 7.87
N LEU A 77 6.42 18.68 8.21
CA LEU A 77 6.54 17.28 7.86
C LEU A 77 5.95 16.50 9.01
N GLU A 78 4.99 15.62 8.74
CA GLU A 78 4.60 14.62 9.74
C GLU A 78 5.89 13.99 10.26
N PRO A 79 6.11 13.92 11.60
CA PRO A 79 7.27 13.21 12.11
C PRO A 79 7.24 11.84 11.45
N VAL A 80 8.29 11.52 10.71
CA VAL A 80 8.45 10.17 10.16
C VAL A 80 8.64 9.29 11.40
N ILE A 81 7.53 8.77 11.93
CA ILE A 81 7.53 7.95 13.12
C ILE A 81 8.19 6.63 12.71
N GLY A 82 9.45 6.51 13.08
CA GLY A 82 10.26 5.31 12.90
C GLY A 82 11.24 5.41 11.75
N VAL A 83 12.38 4.74 11.94
CA VAL A 83 13.29 4.42 10.85
C VAL A 83 12.53 3.44 9.95
N ARG A 84 11.79 3.91 8.95
CA ARG A 84 11.47 3.05 7.81
C ARG A 84 12.79 2.79 7.10
N THR A 85 13.57 1.87 7.64
CA THR A 85 14.76 1.39 6.98
C THR A 85 14.29 0.89 5.63
N GLN A 86 15.01 1.27 4.57
CA GLN A 86 14.77 0.80 3.21
C GLN A 86 14.55 -0.73 3.18
N ASP A 87 15.21 -1.44 4.09
CA ASP A 87 15.07 -2.87 4.34
C ASP A 87 13.68 -3.31 4.78
N GLU A 88 12.99 -2.57 5.66
CA GLU A 88 11.61 -2.87 6.07
C GLU A 88 10.62 -2.72 4.91
N TYR A 89 10.80 -1.68 4.09
CA TYR A 89 9.97 -1.48 2.90
C TYR A 89 10.20 -2.60 1.88
N LEU A 90 11.46 -2.96 1.64
CA LEU A 90 11.82 -4.08 0.77
C LEU A 90 11.31 -5.42 1.32
N ALA A 91 11.37 -5.63 2.64
CA ALA A 91 10.83 -6.81 3.30
C ALA A 91 9.31 -6.89 3.13
N GLN A 92 8.57 -5.80 3.38
CA GLN A 92 7.13 -5.74 3.17
C GLN A 92 6.75 -6.02 1.71
N LEU A 93 7.49 -5.45 0.76
CA LEU A 93 7.27 -5.67 -0.67
C LEU A 93 7.48 -7.15 -1.04
N ARG A 94 8.59 -7.75 -0.58
CA ARG A 94 8.89 -9.18 -0.77
C ARG A 94 7.80 -10.06 -0.18
N CYS A 95 7.41 -9.84 1.08
CA CYS A 95 6.32 -10.56 1.73
C CYS A 95 5.01 -10.48 0.93
N THR A 96 4.67 -9.30 0.42
CA THR A 96 3.44 -9.10 -0.37
C THR A 96 3.49 -9.83 -1.71
N LEU A 97 4.63 -9.78 -2.41
CA LEU A 97 4.83 -10.47 -3.68
C LEU A 97 4.85 -11.98 -3.50
N ASP A 98 5.52 -12.48 -2.47
CA ASP A 98 5.57 -13.91 -2.16
C ASP A 98 4.19 -14.43 -1.74
N ALA A 99 3.43 -13.69 -0.91
CA ALA A 99 2.06 -14.06 -0.59
C ALA A 99 1.16 -14.18 -1.84
N ARG A 100 1.33 -13.28 -2.82
CA ARG A 100 0.62 -13.37 -4.11
C ARG A 100 1.04 -14.62 -4.89
N ARG A 101 2.34 -14.90 -4.99
CA ARG A 101 2.87 -16.10 -5.66
C ARG A 101 2.35 -17.38 -4.99
N HIS A 102 2.39 -17.46 -3.67
CA HIS A 102 1.87 -18.59 -2.90
C HIS A 102 0.37 -18.77 -3.11
N THR A 103 -0.40 -17.68 -3.13
CA THR A 103 -1.84 -17.73 -3.39
C THR A 103 -2.15 -18.28 -4.78
N VAL A 104 -1.43 -17.82 -5.81
CA VAL A 104 -1.60 -18.32 -7.19
C VAL A 104 -1.22 -19.80 -7.27
N ALA A 105 -0.09 -20.19 -6.68
CA ALA A 105 0.36 -21.58 -6.66
C ALA A 105 -0.63 -22.49 -5.90
N TRP A 106 -1.17 -22.01 -4.77
CA TRP A 106 -2.18 -22.73 -4.01
C TRP A 106 -3.48 -22.88 -4.79
N ARG A 107 -3.98 -21.82 -5.45
CA ARG A 107 -5.17 -21.91 -6.31
C ARG A 107 -4.99 -22.91 -7.46
N LYS A 108 -3.81 -22.95 -8.09
CA LYS A 108 -3.50 -23.94 -9.15
C LYS A 108 -3.56 -25.37 -8.61
N ARG A 109 -2.90 -25.63 -7.46
CA ARG A 109 -2.94 -26.95 -6.80
C ARG A 109 -4.35 -27.34 -6.37
N ALA A 110 -5.09 -26.43 -5.75
CA ALA A 110 -6.47 -26.67 -5.35
C ALA A 110 -7.36 -26.97 -6.55
N LYS A 111 -7.21 -26.23 -7.67
CA LYS A 111 -7.94 -26.51 -8.91
C LYS A 111 -7.59 -27.88 -9.49
N PHE A 112 -6.31 -28.25 -9.51
CA PHE A 112 -5.86 -29.57 -9.97
C PHE A 112 -6.48 -30.70 -9.15
N TRP A 113 -6.35 -30.65 -7.82
CA TRP A 113 -6.90 -31.68 -6.94
C TRP A 113 -8.43 -31.73 -6.99
N LYS A 114 -9.10 -30.58 -7.13
CA LYS A 114 -10.54 -30.52 -7.34
C LYS A 114 -10.97 -31.14 -8.68
N GLY A 115 -10.15 -31.02 -9.73
CA GLY A 115 -10.37 -31.69 -11.01
C GLY A 115 -10.21 -33.20 -10.87
N ALA A 116 -9.06 -33.64 -10.36
CA ALA A 116 -8.75 -35.06 -10.16
C ALA A 116 -9.84 -35.78 -9.32
N ALA A 117 -10.28 -35.17 -8.22
CA ALA A 117 -11.33 -35.74 -7.37
C ALA A 117 -12.70 -35.83 -8.06
N LYS A 118 -13.00 -34.95 -9.02
CA LYS A 118 -14.24 -34.99 -9.82
C LYS A 118 -14.17 -36.04 -10.92
N ASP A 119 -13.02 -36.19 -11.57
CA ASP A 119 -12.84 -37.11 -12.69
C ASP A 119 -12.76 -38.58 -12.24
N GLU A 120 -12.22 -38.86 -11.06
CA GLU A 120 -12.10 -40.23 -10.54
C GLU A 120 -13.42 -40.82 -10.01
N GLY A 121 -14.50 -40.03 -9.89
CA GLY A 121 -15.84 -40.48 -9.45
C GLY A 121 -15.92 -41.10 -8.03
N ARG A 122 -14.77 -41.37 -7.40
CA ARG A 122 -14.62 -42.13 -6.16
C ARG A 122 -14.74 -41.26 -4.89
N HIS A 123 -14.72 -39.94 -5.04
CA HIS A 123 -14.66 -38.95 -3.94
C HIS A 123 -15.72 -37.84 -4.06
N VAL A 124 -16.82 -38.09 -4.78
CA VAL A 124 -17.92 -37.11 -4.97
C VAL A 124 -18.42 -36.56 -3.62
N ASP A 125 -18.49 -37.42 -2.61
CA ASP A 125 -18.97 -37.06 -1.26
C ASP A 125 -17.89 -36.42 -0.35
N THR A 126 -16.61 -36.46 -0.75
CA THR A 126 -15.50 -35.88 0.04
C THR A 126 -15.17 -34.45 -0.40
N VAL A 127 -15.58 -34.05 -1.61
CA VAL A 127 -15.40 -32.68 -2.09
C VAL A 127 -16.45 -31.79 -1.43
N THR A 128 -16.02 -30.88 -0.56
CA THR A 128 -16.92 -29.87 0.02
C THR A 128 -17.62 -29.11 -1.13
N PRO A 129 -18.97 -29.15 -1.20
CA PRO A 129 -19.71 -28.45 -2.24
C PRO A 129 -19.40 -26.95 -2.17
N SER A 130 -19.47 -26.26 -3.32
CA SER A 130 -19.34 -24.80 -3.33
C SER A 130 -20.45 -24.15 -2.50
N VAL A 131 -20.21 -22.95 -1.99
CA VAL A 131 -21.19 -22.18 -1.20
C VAL A 131 -22.54 -22.04 -1.93
N SER A 132 -22.53 -21.93 -3.26
CA SER A 132 -23.73 -21.95 -4.10
C SER A 132 -24.49 -23.28 -4.08
N ALA A 133 -23.80 -24.42 -3.96
CA ALA A 133 -24.40 -25.74 -3.90
C ALA A 133 -24.90 -26.10 -2.48
N LEU A 134 -24.38 -25.42 -1.44
CA LEU A 134 -24.92 -25.52 -0.08
C LEU A 134 -26.26 -24.77 0.07
N SER A 135 -26.51 -23.75 -0.76
CA SER A 135 -27.76 -22.99 -0.71
C SER A 135 -28.97 -23.77 -1.24
N ASP A 136 -28.75 -24.82 -2.04
CA ASP A 136 -29.80 -25.72 -2.55
C ASP A 136 -30.14 -26.86 -1.57
N VAL A 137 -29.30 -27.08 -0.55
CA VAL A 137 -29.59 -28.06 0.50
C VAL A 137 -30.46 -27.39 1.56
N ALA A 138 -31.75 -27.27 1.25
CA ALA A 138 -32.76 -27.00 2.25
C ALA A 138 -32.81 -28.21 3.20
N VAL A 139 -32.12 -28.10 4.34
CA VAL A 139 -32.28 -29.05 5.44
C VAL A 139 -33.71 -28.87 5.96
N PHE A 140 -34.61 -29.80 5.64
CA PHE A 140 -35.90 -29.88 6.31
C PHE A 140 -35.64 -30.14 7.80
N LEU A 141 -35.75 -29.09 8.61
CA LEU A 141 -35.73 -29.22 10.07
C LEU A 141 -36.99 -29.99 10.48
N SER A 142 -36.83 -31.04 11.29
CA SER A 142 -37.95 -31.75 11.91
C SER A 142 -38.77 -30.79 12.77
N GLN A 143 -40.10 -30.99 12.82
CA GLN A 143 -41.08 -30.10 13.47
C GLN A 143 -40.61 -29.62 14.86
N ASP A 144 -40.08 -30.54 15.68
CA ASP A 144 -39.59 -30.28 17.04
C ASP A 144 -38.51 -29.19 17.14
N ARG A 145 -37.73 -28.95 16.07
CA ARG A 145 -36.69 -27.90 16.05
C ARG A 145 -37.18 -26.56 15.51
N GLN A 146 -38.34 -26.53 14.85
CA GLN A 146 -38.91 -25.29 14.33
C GLN A 146 -39.64 -24.52 15.43
N ASP A 147 -40.19 -25.23 16.42
CA ASP A 147 -40.98 -24.64 17.52
C ASP A 147 -40.11 -24.02 18.65
N THR A 148 -38.78 -24.06 18.53
CA THR A 148 -37.84 -23.52 19.53
C THR A 148 -37.09 -22.26 19.11
N VAL A 149 -37.41 -21.67 17.95
CA VAL A 149 -36.88 -20.38 17.46
C VAL A 149 -37.96 -19.31 17.54
#